data_AF-A0A821E0K6-F1
#
_entry.id   AF-A0A821E0K6-F1
#
_cell.length_a   1.000
_cell.length_b   1.000
_cell.length_c   1.000
_cell.angle_alpha   90.00
_cell.angle_beta   90.00
_cell.angle_gamma   90.00
#
_symmetry.space_group_name_H-M   'P 1'
#
loop_
_entity.id
_entity.type
_entity.pdbx_description
1 polymer ?
#
loop_
_entity_poly.entity_id
_entity_poly.type
_entity_poly.pdbx_seq_one_letter_code
_entity_poly.pdbx_strand_id
1 'polypeptide(L)'
;MQNVIGDSFRGATWVALHNGGGTGFGQAINGGFGMFLDGSTKADENIQQMLYWDVINGVSRRSWSGNSNARQTVERAMADEPKLKVTLPNDLSEECIKKLSL
;
A
#
# COMPACT_ATOMS: atom_id res chain seq x y z
N MET A 1 -9.29 -3.71 0.95
CA MET A 1 -9.46 -4.38 2.25
C MET A 1 -8.24 -4.19 3.15
N GLN A 2 -7.04 -4.68 2.82
CA GLN A 2 -5.87 -4.59 3.72
C GLN A 2 -5.56 -3.17 4.21
N ASN A 3 -5.66 -2.17 3.31
CA ASN A 3 -5.34 -0.78 3.62
C ASN A 3 -6.11 -0.26 4.84
N VAL A 4 -7.44 -0.23 4.73
CA VAL A 4 -8.35 0.32 5.75
C VAL A 4 -8.20 -0.38 7.11
N ILE A 5 -7.88 -1.68 7.11
CA ILE A 5 -7.60 -2.45 8.33
C ILE A 5 -6.28 -1.97 8.95
N GLY A 6 -5.22 -1.84 8.16
CA GLY A 6 -3.96 -1.37 8.71
C GLY A 6 -4.01 0.09 9.18
N ASP A 7 -4.80 0.95 8.53
CA ASP A 7 -5.04 2.33 8.94
C ASP A 7 -5.74 2.40 10.31
N SER A 8 -6.74 1.53 10.54
CA SER A 8 -7.54 1.53 11.78
C SER A 8 -6.74 1.20 13.03
N PHE A 9 -5.61 0.51 12.90
CA PHE A 9 -4.71 0.18 14.01
C PHE A 9 -3.44 1.05 14.05
N ARG A 10 -3.31 2.02 13.15
CA ARG A 10 -2.12 2.88 13.03
C ARG A 10 -2.38 4.36 13.28
N GLY A 11 -3.56 4.69 13.81
CA GLY A 11 -3.82 6.03 14.35
C GLY A 11 -4.74 6.91 13.52
N ALA A 12 -5.39 6.37 12.48
CA ALA A 12 -6.53 7.04 11.86
C ALA A 12 -7.61 7.34 12.91
N THR A 13 -8.23 8.53 12.84
CA THR A 13 -9.33 8.91 13.75
C THR A 13 -10.62 8.18 13.36
N TRP A 14 -10.84 7.99 12.06
CA TRP A 14 -11.85 7.08 11.53
C TRP A 14 -11.39 6.48 10.21
N VAL A 15 -12.01 5.37 9.84
CA VAL A 15 -11.77 4.70 8.56
C VAL A 15 -13.09 4.39 7.88
N ALA A 16 -13.06 4.29 6.56
CA ALA A 16 -14.23 4.00 5.74
C ALA A 16 -13.89 3.02 4.62
N LEU A 17 -14.83 2.12 4.34
CA LEU A 17 -14.74 1.16 3.24
C LEU A 17 -16.07 1.15 2.49
N HIS A 18 -16.03 1.48 1.21
CA HIS A 18 -17.20 1.65 0.36
C HIS A 18 -17.19 0.66 -0.82
N ASN A 19 -18.38 0.43 -1.39
CA ASN A 19 -18.59 -0.34 -2.60
C ASN A 19 -19.03 0.60 -3.73
N GLY A 20 -18.17 0.76 -4.73
CA GLY A 20 -18.48 1.44 -5.99
C GLY A 20 -18.21 2.94 -6.02
N GLY A 21 -17.36 3.47 -5.14
CA GLY A 21 -16.97 4.88 -5.21
C GLY A 21 -16.32 5.22 -6.56
N GLY A 22 -16.77 6.31 -7.18
CA GLY A 22 -16.30 6.77 -8.49
C GLY A 22 -16.94 6.02 -9.67
N THR A 23 -16.78 4.69 -9.74
CA THR A 23 -17.15 3.89 -10.92
C THR A 23 -18.56 3.28 -10.89
N GLY A 24 -19.26 3.32 -9.75
CA GLY A 24 -20.59 2.73 -9.58
C GLY A 24 -20.57 1.38 -8.85
N PHE A 25 -21.76 0.99 -8.34
CA PHE A 25 -21.95 -0.17 -7.45
C PHE A 25 -21.38 -1.46 -8.04
N GLY A 26 -20.53 -2.16 -7.28
CA GLY A 26 -19.93 -3.44 -7.66
C GLY A 26 -18.70 -3.35 -8.57
N GLN A 27 -18.32 -2.16 -9.04
CA GLN A 27 -17.19 -1.98 -9.98
C GLN A 27 -15.87 -1.64 -9.29
N ALA A 28 -15.90 -1.23 -8.02
CA ALA A 28 -14.72 -0.92 -7.24
C ALA A 28 -14.95 -1.17 -5.75
N ILE A 29 -13.89 -1.54 -5.03
CA ILE A 29 -13.85 -1.50 -3.57
C ILE A 29 -12.81 -0.47 -3.19
N ASN A 30 -13.26 0.64 -2.60
CA ASN A 30 -12.43 1.78 -2.25
C ASN A 30 -12.52 2.05 -0.75
N GLY A 31 -11.39 2.41 -0.15
CA GLY A 31 -11.31 2.78 1.26
C GLY A 31 -10.65 4.14 1.43
N GLY A 32 -10.79 4.70 2.62
CA GLY A 32 -10.13 5.93 3.02
C GLY A 32 -10.11 6.06 4.54
N PHE A 33 -9.42 7.08 5.01
CA PHE A 33 -9.32 7.41 6.41
C PHE A 33 -9.60 8.90 6.61
N GLY A 34 -9.86 9.28 7.85
CA GLY A 34 -9.72 10.66 8.28
C GLY A 34 -8.90 10.73 9.56
N MET A 35 -8.11 11.79 9.67
CA MET A 35 -7.17 11.98 10.75
C MET A 35 -7.28 13.39 11.31
N PHE A 36 -7.58 13.48 12.59
CA PHE A 36 -7.63 14.73 13.32
C PHE A 36 -6.24 15.08 13.86
N LEU A 37 -5.75 16.25 13.47
CA LEU A 37 -4.44 16.76 13.86
C LEU A 37 -4.65 17.95 14.82
N ASP A 38 -4.59 17.66 16.12
CA ASP A 38 -4.80 18.65 17.18
C ASP A 38 -3.51 19.30 17.69
N GLY A 39 -2.37 18.95 17.11
CA GLY A 39 -1.05 19.41 17.52
C GLY A 39 -0.45 18.67 18.72
N SER A 40 -1.12 17.63 19.23
CA SER A 40 -0.57 16.78 20.28
C SER A 40 0.57 15.91 19.75
N THR A 41 1.49 15.54 20.65
CA THR A 41 2.52 14.51 20.35
C THR A 41 1.90 13.19 19.91
N LYS A 42 0.70 12.86 20.43
CA LYS A 42 0.01 11.63 20.03
C LYS A 42 -0.47 11.67 18.59
N ALA A 43 -0.99 12.81 18.13
CA ALA A 43 -1.36 13.00 16.73
C ALA A 43 -0.14 12.90 15.81
N ASP A 44 1.01 13.46 16.23
CA ASP A 44 2.27 13.37 15.49
C ASP A 44 2.78 11.92 15.36
N GLU A 45 2.80 11.14 16.46
CA GLU A 45 3.16 9.72 16.40
C GLU A 45 2.23 8.92 15.49
N ASN A 46 0.92 9.16 15.61
CA ASN A 46 -0.09 8.45 14.85
C ASN A 46 0.03 8.75 13.34
N ILE A 47 0.28 10.00 12.95
CA ILE A 47 0.31 10.35 11.51
C ILE A 47 1.50 9.72 10.81
N GLN A 48 2.65 9.65 11.49
CA GLN A 48 3.84 8.97 10.97
C GLN A 48 3.57 7.48 10.70
N GLN A 49 2.92 6.79 11.64
CA GLN A 49 2.60 5.36 11.48
C GLN A 49 1.52 5.12 10.42
N MET A 50 0.47 5.93 10.42
CA MET A 50 -0.66 5.77 9.52
C MET A 50 -0.26 6.04 8.07
N LEU A 51 0.39 7.17 7.78
CA LEU A 51 0.72 7.55 6.40
C LEU A 51 1.75 6.61 5.79
N TYR A 52 2.69 6.12 6.62
CA TYR A 52 3.67 5.16 6.14
C TYR A 52 2.99 3.88 5.64
N TRP A 53 2.01 3.34 6.39
CA TRP A 53 1.26 2.17 5.95
C TRP A 53 0.36 2.45 4.75
N ASP A 54 -0.47 3.50 4.81
CA ASP A 54 -1.45 3.85 3.77
C ASP A 54 -0.79 3.96 2.38
N VAL A 55 0.42 4.54 2.34
CA VAL A 55 1.20 4.68 1.11
C VAL A 55 1.95 3.39 0.75
N ILE A 56 2.79 2.88 1.65
CA ILE A 56 3.72 1.80 1.30
C ILE A 56 3.01 0.49 1.00
N ASN A 57 1.85 0.23 1.61
CA ASN A 57 1.01 -0.92 1.26
C ASN A 57 0.62 -0.90 -0.24
N GLY A 58 0.15 0.25 -0.74
CA GLY A 58 -0.19 0.44 -2.14
C GLY A 58 1.02 0.33 -3.08
N VAL A 59 2.14 0.96 -2.71
CA VAL A 59 3.40 0.89 -3.49
C VAL A 59 3.90 -0.55 -3.57
N SER A 60 3.95 -1.25 -2.45
CA SER A 60 4.37 -2.66 -2.37
C SER A 60 3.53 -3.56 -3.27
N ARG A 61 2.19 -3.40 -3.21
CA ARG A 61 1.27 -4.18 -4.05
C ARG A 61 1.46 -3.88 -5.54
N ARG A 62 1.68 -2.62 -5.91
CA ARG A 62 1.94 -2.22 -7.31
C ARG A 62 3.29 -2.75 -7.81
N SER A 63 4.32 -2.70 -6.97
CA SER A 63 5.63 -3.31 -7.25
C SER A 63 5.45 -4.80 -7.55
N TRP A 64 4.80 -5.54 -6.65
CA TRP A 64 4.49 -6.96 -6.84
C TRP A 64 3.71 -7.27 -8.12
N SER A 65 2.85 -6.33 -8.55
CA SER A 65 2.06 -6.46 -9.77
C SER A 65 2.83 -6.05 -11.05
N GLY A 66 4.14 -5.82 -10.96
CA GLY A 66 5.01 -5.54 -12.12
C GLY A 66 5.22 -4.06 -12.46
N ASN A 67 4.86 -3.13 -11.56
CA ASN A 67 5.12 -1.71 -11.81
C ASN A 67 6.57 -1.32 -11.43
N SER A 68 7.39 -0.97 -12.42
CA SER A 68 8.82 -0.64 -12.24
C SER A 68 9.06 0.58 -11.34
N ASN A 69 8.24 1.63 -11.47
CA ASN A 69 8.36 2.82 -10.62
C ASN A 69 8.05 2.48 -9.16
N ALA A 70 7.01 1.68 -8.90
CA ALA A 70 6.67 1.24 -7.57
C ALA A 70 7.76 0.32 -6.98
N ARG A 71 8.40 -0.51 -7.81
CA ARG A 71 9.55 -1.33 -7.40
C ARG A 71 10.70 -0.46 -6.90
N GLN A 72 11.11 0.54 -7.68
CA GLN A 72 12.17 1.46 -7.26
C GLN A 72 11.80 2.20 -5.98
N THR A 73 10.55 2.65 -5.84
CA THR A 73 10.08 3.34 -4.63
C THR A 73 10.11 2.44 -3.40
N VAL A 74 9.65 1.19 -3.49
CA VAL A 74 9.66 0.28 -2.33
C VAL A 74 11.08 -0.18 -1.97
N GLU A 75 11.98 -0.34 -2.94
CA GLU A 75 13.39 -0.64 -2.68
C GLU A 75 14.07 0.49 -1.90
N ARG A 76 13.79 1.76 -2.25
CA ARG A 76 14.25 2.92 -1.47
C ARG A 76 13.64 2.94 -0.07
N ALA A 77 12.33 2.72 0.05
CA ALA A 77 11.66 2.68 1.36
C ALA A 77 12.22 1.59 2.28
N MET A 78 12.58 0.41 1.74
CA MET A 78 13.23 -0.66 2.50
C MET A 78 14.69 -0.36 2.89
N ALA A 79 15.36 0.51 2.15
CA ALA A 79 16.70 1.00 2.48
C ALA A 79 16.64 2.03 3.62
N ASP A 80 15.65 2.93 3.58
CA ASP A 80 15.45 3.98 4.58
C ASP A 80 14.88 3.44 5.90
N GLU A 81 14.01 2.43 5.86
CA GLU A 81 13.42 1.77 7.04
C GLU A 81 13.75 0.26 7.03
N PRO A 82 14.80 -0.16 7.73
CA PRO A 82 15.26 -1.56 7.73
C PRO A 82 14.24 -2.58 8.23
N LYS A 83 13.23 -2.19 9.01
CA LYS A 83 12.15 -3.08 9.46
C LYS A 83 11.11 -3.34 8.38
N LEU A 84 11.02 -2.49 7.36
CA LEU A 84 10.19 -2.75 6.21
C LEU A 84 10.84 -3.85 5.36
N LYS A 85 10.18 -5.00 5.27
CA LYS A 85 10.57 -6.12 4.42
C LYS A 85 9.40 -6.50 3.54
N VAL A 86 9.52 -6.22 2.25
CA VAL A 86 8.50 -6.48 1.22
C VAL A 86 9.05 -7.50 0.24
N THR A 87 8.21 -8.47 -0.15
CA THR A 87 8.57 -9.42 -1.19
C THR A 87 8.62 -8.71 -2.55
N LEU A 88 9.78 -8.76 -3.20
CA LEU A 88 9.95 -8.25 -4.57
C LEU A 88 9.63 -9.36 -5.58
N PRO A 89 8.91 -9.04 -6.67
CA PRO A 89 8.65 -10.03 -7.72
C PRO A 89 9.96 -10.34 -8.46
N ASN A 90 10.09 -11.59 -8.90
CA ASN A 90 11.13 -11.99 -9.85
C ASN A 90 10.55 -11.93 -11.26
N ASP A 91 11.23 -11.24 -12.15
CA ASP A 91 10.81 -11.14 -13.54
C ASP A 91 11.17 -12.43 -14.29
N LEU A 92 10.23 -12.93 -15.09
CA LEU A 92 10.42 -14.10 -15.96
C LEU A 92 10.79 -13.61 -17.36
N SER A 93 11.83 -14.20 -17.96
CA SER A 93 12.19 -13.89 -19.35
C SER A 93 11.20 -14.50 -20.33
N GLU A 94 10.98 -13.84 -21.46
CA GLU A 94 10.15 -14.39 -22.55
C GLU A 94 10.66 -15.75 -23.05
N GLU A 95 11.98 -15.94 -23.06
CA GLU A 95 12.58 -17.22 -23.44
C GLU A 95 12.15 -18.35 -22.49
N CYS A 96 12.08 -18.05 -21.19
CA CYS A 96 11.59 -19.01 -20.20
C CYS A 96 10.11 -19.34 -20.40
N ILE A 97 9.29 -18.34 -20.72
CA ILE A 97 7.87 -18.53 -21.04
C ILE A 97 7.70 -19.39 -22.31
N LYS A 98 8.47 -19.11 -23.37
CA LYS A 98 8.43 -19.86 -24.64
C LYS A 98 8.80 -21.34 -24.45
N LYS A 99 9.68 -21.66 -23.50
CA LYS A 99 10.04 -23.04 -23.14
C LYS A 99 8.95 -23.78 -22.37
N LEU A 100 8.00 -23.07 -21.75
CA LEU A 100 6.89 -23.64 -20.97
C LEU A 100 5.61 -23.83 -21.80
N SER A 101 5.43 -23.01 -22.83
CA SER A 101 4.38 -23.20 -23.83
C SER A 101 4.75 -24.36 -24.76
N LEU A 102 4.23 -25.55 -24.48
CA LEU A 102 4.17 -26.70 -25.41
C LEU A 102 3.47 -26.32 -26.71
#